data_AF-A0A961ILK3-F1
#
_entry.id   AF-A0A961ILK3-F1
#
_cell.length_a   1.000
_cell.length_b   1.000
_cell.length_c   1.000
_cell.angle_alpha   90.00
_cell.angle_beta   90.00
_cell.angle_gamma   90.00
#
_symmetry.space_group_name_H-M   'P 1'
#
loop_
_entity.id
_entity.type
_entity.pdbx_description
1 polymer ?
#
loop_
_entity_poly.entity_id
_entity_poly.type
_entity_poly.pdbx_seq_one_letter_code
_entity_poly.pdbx_strand_id
1 'polypeptide(L)'
;MSRARRRHSLAFLAWAFFFLCVLEFAFFRNGLWYLPDETAWAGEAHYHFEHALQEVERQPRAGEFRVLVVGSSVALYSVLPSELEHGLRSHLRSGRLRLHLLAHQGMTPLHLRTYLNRLLATRPDLIIYPLNPIDLKLERPVLEGWMEGLYAGHEENRAETLAAYESYLVSQPEFKEIAPFSHMRYYWRTLHRSLLAQDLLAGLVASYRYRDFAATSLGLLFENRLTRGRSYLYYAGVPVWGGNVTARGWTGREFSLPFTAPFREQGLLLEAPPGLHRACALRGIVPHLSLEICDGRACKKETHALTVGWQTIPILESGNWLKATLSCTFHSEEEATELGVRLARNAGRSWPAPRDDEREPRSTDDLYAAMNEAAYRRSFEERLLNFERPGMQYLHSVQIARGVWAGRAFDPELPAAAALREIVNRLQQAGVPLLLINSPENPLSMQWHGSGPWYRTYKEFLGALAEQAPGPGRLLDLDQEFRMQDFYDYHHLTYGGARAFGARVESALAPWLRLQGH
;
A
#
# COMPACT_ATOMS: atom_id res chain seq x y z
N MET A 1 49.49 -22.56 -23.82
CA MET A 1 49.14 -22.68 -22.38
C MET A 1 49.20 -24.13 -21.95
N SER A 2 49.97 -24.47 -20.92
CA SER A 2 50.11 -25.85 -20.42
C SER A 2 48.78 -26.42 -19.89
N ARG A 3 48.59 -27.74 -19.99
CA ARG A 3 47.44 -28.46 -19.40
C ARG A 3 47.22 -28.11 -17.92
N ALA A 4 48.31 -27.88 -17.18
CA ALA A 4 48.27 -27.45 -15.78
C ALA A 4 47.62 -26.07 -15.62
N ARG A 5 48.03 -25.06 -16.41
CA ARG A 5 47.38 -23.73 -16.38
C ARG A 5 45.90 -23.80 -16.73
N ARG A 6 45.50 -24.61 -17.72
CA ARG A 6 44.07 -24.82 -18.05
C ARG A 6 43.28 -25.46 -16.90
N ARG A 7 43.86 -26.45 -16.20
CA ARG A 7 43.23 -27.08 -15.02
C ARG A 7 43.07 -26.10 -13.85
N HIS A 8 44.08 -25.28 -13.57
CA HIS A 8 43.99 -24.24 -12.53
C HIS A 8 42.96 -23.16 -12.88
N SER A 9 42.89 -22.72 -14.14
CA SER A 9 41.87 -21.75 -14.59
C SER A 9 40.44 -22.32 -14.50
N LEU A 10 40.23 -23.59 -14.89
CA LEU A 10 38.91 -24.23 -14.77
C LEU A 10 38.51 -24.43 -13.30
N ALA A 11 39.44 -24.84 -12.44
CA ALA A 11 39.18 -24.97 -11.00
C ALA A 11 38.85 -23.60 -10.36
N PHE A 12 39.56 -22.54 -10.74
CA PHE A 12 39.28 -21.19 -10.28
C PHE A 12 37.89 -20.71 -10.73
N LEU A 13 37.52 -20.91 -12.00
CA LEU A 13 36.19 -20.55 -12.51
C LEU A 13 35.08 -21.34 -11.81
N ALA A 14 35.28 -22.65 -11.58
CA ALA A 14 34.33 -23.46 -10.84
C ALA A 14 34.16 -22.99 -9.39
N TRP A 15 35.27 -22.62 -8.73
CA TRP A 15 35.23 -22.08 -7.37
C TRP A 15 34.56 -20.71 -7.30
N ALA A 16 34.86 -19.81 -8.25
CA ALA A 16 34.20 -18.51 -8.34
C ALA A 16 32.69 -18.67 -8.59
N PHE A 17 32.29 -19.57 -9.48
CA PHE A 17 30.87 -19.89 -9.72
C PHE A 17 30.20 -20.45 -8.46
N PHE A 18 30.85 -21.40 -7.78
CA PHE A 18 30.34 -21.95 -6.51
C PHE A 18 30.18 -20.85 -5.46
N PHE A 19 31.17 -19.98 -5.29
CA PHE A 19 31.12 -18.86 -4.36
C PHE A 19 29.96 -17.89 -4.69
N LEU A 20 29.74 -17.59 -5.97
CA LEU A 20 28.57 -16.81 -6.40
C LEU A 20 27.25 -17.50 -6.06
N CYS A 21 27.13 -18.82 -6.26
CA CYS A 21 25.95 -19.58 -5.84
C CYS A 21 25.73 -19.56 -4.32
N VAL A 22 26.82 -19.60 -3.54
CA VAL A 22 26.74 -19.48 -2.07
C VAL A 22 26.28 -18.07 -1.67
N LEU A 23 26.84 -17.01 -2.27
CA LEU A 23 26.39 -15.63 -2.01
C LEU A 23 24.92 -15.43 -2.41
N GLU A 24 24.53 -15.95 -3.57
CA GLU A 24 23.16 -15.92 -4.07
C GLU A 24 22.16 -16.52 -3.06
N PHE A 25 22.51 -17.69 -2.52
CA PHE A 25 21.67 -18.39 -1.55
C PHE A 25 21.71 -17.74 -0.18
N ALA A 26 22.91 -17.41 0.33
CA ALA A 26 23.09 -16.88 1.67
C ALA A 26 22.52 -15.47 1.80
N PHE A 27 22.75 -14.60 0.82
CA PHE A 27 22.30 -13.22 0.86
C PHE A 27 20.88 -13.07 0.31
N PHE A 28 20.63 -13.30 -0.98
CA PHE A 28 19.35 -12.93 -1.60
C PHE A 28 18.18 -13.86 -1.23
N ARG A 29 18.44 -15.15 -0.98
CA ARG A 29 17.36 -16.08 -0.59
C ARG A 29 17.07 -16.12 0.91
N ASN A 30 18.05 -15.77 1.75
CA ASN A 30 17.92 -15.85 3.20
C ASN A 30 18.24 -14.52 3.88
N GLY A 31 19.48 -14.04 3.77
CA GLY A 31 20.01 -12.88 4.50
C GLY A 31 19.22 -11.58 4.32
N LEU A 32 18.78 -11.27 3.10
CA LEU A 32 18.01 -10.08 2.76
C LEU A 32 16.76 -9.95 3.65
N TRP A 33 16.13 -11.07 3.97
CA TRP A 33 14.87 -11.14 4.70
C TRP A 33 15.03 -11.19 6.23
N TYR A 34 16.27 -11.04 6.71
CA TYR A 34 16.56 -10.74 8.11
C TYR A 34 16.89 -9.25 8.31
N LEU A 35 17.02 -8.48 7.22
CA LEU A 35 17.14 -7.04 7.33
C LEU A 35 15.79 -6.46 7.78
N PRO A 36 15.78 -5.47 8.68
CA PRO A 36 14.54 -4.85 9.08
C PRO A 36 13.94 -4.11 7.88
N ASP A 37 12.65 -4.35 7.67
CA ASP A 37 11.86 -3.54 6.76
C ASP A 37 11.65 -2.16 7.39
N GLU A 38 12.53 -1.23 7.04
CA GLU A 38 12.40 0.18 7.38
C GLU A 38 11.79 0.97 6.22
N THR A 39 11.04 0.33 5.31
CA THR A 39 10.27 1.03 4.29
C THR A 39 8.93 1.49 4.89
N ALA A 40 8.40 2.61 4.43
CA ALA A 40 7.13 3.11 4.95
C ALA A 40 5.98 2.34 4.33
N TRP A 41 4.89 2.13 5.08
CA TRP A 41 3.70 1.33 4.75
C TRP A 41 3.25 1.29 3.26
N ALA A 42 3.30 2.40 2.52
CA ALA A 42 2.91 2.46 1.10
C ALA A 42 4.07 2.80 0.13
N GLY A 43 5.31 2.80 0.61
CA GLY A 43 6.51 3.18 -0.14
C GLY A 43 7.00 2.08 -1.08
N GLU A 44 7.03 0.83 -0.62
CA GLU A 44 7.55 -0.32 -1.40
C GLU A 44 6.61 -1.53 -1.28
N ALA A 45 5.40 -1.39 -1.84
CA ALA A 45 4.31 -2.33 -1.61
C ALA A 45 4.63 -3.80 -2.00
N HIS A 46 5.43 -4.02 -3.04
CA HIS A 46 5.83 -5.37 -3.47
C HIS A 46 6.85 -6.01 -2.53
N TYR A 47 7.82 -5.22 -2.05
CA TYR A 47 8.76 -5.67 -1.02
C TYR A 47 8.02 -6.00 0.28
N HIS A 48 7.10 -5.13 0.73
CA HIS A 48 6.27 -5.38 1.91
C HIS A 48 5.45 -6.66 1.81
N PHE A 49 4.84 -6.90 0.64
CA PHE A 49 4.08 -8.12 0.38
C PHE A 49 4.96 -9.36 0.49
N GLU A 50 6.09 -9.38 -0.23
CA GLU A 50 7.00 -10.54 -0.22
C GLU A 50 7.61 -10.76 1.17
N HIS A 51 7.98 -9.69 1.87
CA HIS A 51 8.51 -9.74 3.23
C HIS A 51 7.46 -10.31 4.20
N ALA A 52 6.21 -9.81 4.19
CA ALA A 52 5.14 -10.38 5.01
C ALA A 52 4.87 -11.84 4.65
N LEU A 53 4.77 -12.19 3.37
CA LEU A 53 4.50 -13.56 2.97
C LEU A 53 5.59 -14.52 3.46
N GLN A 54 6.86 -14.15 3.33
CA GLN A 54 7.96 -14.95 3.87
C GLN A 54 7.95 -15.04 5.40
N GLU A 55 7.55 -13.95 6.07
CA GLU A 55 7.38 -13.96 7.52
C GLU A 55 6.32 -14.99 7.94
N VAL A 56 5.14 -14.98 7.29
CA VAL A 56 4.07 -15.96 7.55
C VAL A 56 4.51 -17.39 7.20
N GLU A 57 5.25 -17.56 6.11
CA GLU A 57 5.80 -18.87 5.69
C GLU A 57 6.79 -19.44 6.73
N ARG A 58 7.57 -18.58 7.41
CA ARG A 58 8.54 -18.99 8.45
C ARG A 58 7.92 -19.16 9.83
N GLN A 59 6.80 -18.48 10.11
CA GLN A 59 6.19 -18.49 11.43
C GLN A 59 5.55 -19.84 11.76
N PRO A 60 5.99 -20.53 12.84
CA PRO A 60 5.38 -21.78 13.27
C PRO A 60 3.93 -21.54 13.72
N ARG A 61 3.07 -22.53 13.47
CA ARG A 61 1.66 -22.50 13.88
C ARG A 61 1.56 -22.82 15.37
N ALA A 62 1.66 -21.80 16.22
CA ALA A 62 1.63 -21.95 17.68
C ALA A 62 0.20 -22.09 18.27
N GLY A 63 -0.69 -22.81 17.59
CA GLY A 63 -2.10 -22.93 17.99
C GLY A 63 -2.89 -21.62 17.90
N GLU A 64 -2.43 -20.66 17.09
CA GLU A 64 -3.12 -19.41 16.79
C GLU A 64 -4.02 -19.58 15.56
N PHE A 65 -5.19 -18.96 15.59
CA PHE A 65 -6.09 -18.84 14.44
C PHE A 65 -5.50 -17.84 13.45
N ARG A 66 -5.11 -18.32 12.26
CA ARG A 66 -4.37 -17.53 11.27
C ARG A 66 -5.33 -16.90 10.26
N VAL A 67 -5.44 -15.58 10.28
CA VAL A 67 -6.22 -14.80 9.32
C VAL A 67 -5.29 -14.15 8.32
N LEU A 68 -5.54 -14.32 7.02
CA LEU A 68 -4.87 -13.58 5.96
C LEU A 68 -5.84 -12.58 5.35
N VAL A 69 -5.50 -11.29 5.38
CA VAL A 69 -6.19 -10.28 4.56
C VAL A 69 -5.39 -10.13 3.29
N VAL A 70 -5.99 -10.48 2.15
CA VAL A 70 -5.34 -10.42 0.84
C VAL A 70 -6.04 -9.38 -0.03
N GLY A 71 -5.30 -8.54 -0.76
CA GLY A 71 -5.93 -7.62 -1.71
C GLY A 71 -4.97 -6.61 -2.32
N SER A 72 -5.55 -5.63 -3.02
CA SER A 72 -4.79 -4.55 -3.64
C SER A 72 -4.51 -3.41 -2.66
N SER A 73 -4.24 -2.21 -3.19
CA SER A 73 -4.28 -0.98 -2.39
C SER A 73 -5.63 -0.76 -1.69
N VAL A 74 -6.73 -1.34 -2.18
CA VAL A 74 -8.02 -1.35 -1.48
C VAL A 74 -7.89 -2.01 -0.10
N ALA A 75 -7.28 -3.20 -0.03
CA ALA A 75 -7.06 -3.90 1.23
C ALA A 75 -6.03 -3.18 2.11
N LEU A 76 -4.95 -2.65 1.51
CA LEU A 76 -3.99 -1.82 2.24
C LEU A 76 -4.71 -0.68 2.95
N TYR A 77 -5.43 0.16 2.23
CA TYR A 77 -6.02 1.38 2.79
C TYR A 77 -7.26 1.13 3.65
N SER A 78 -7.94 -0.01 3.50
CA SER A 78 -9.19 -0.29 4.23
C SER A 78 -8.99 -1.03 5.55
N VAL A 79 -7.86 -1.72 5.73
CA VAL A 79 -7.62 -2.57 6.89
C VAL A 79 -6.54 -1.97 7.78
N LEU A 80 -6.89 -1.80 9.06
CA LEU A 80 -5.94 -1.52 10.14
C LEU A 80 -5.67 -2.84 10.88
N PRO A 81 -4.54 -3.52 10.62
CA PRO A 81 -4.35 -4.91 11.04
C PRO A 81 -4.49 -5.11 12.54
N SER A 82 -3.84 -4.27 13.36
CA SER A 82 -3.86 -4.39 14.82
C SER A 82 -5.25 -4.15 15.40
N GLU A 83 -5.97 -3.13 14.92
CA GLU A 83 -7.34 -2.84 15.36
C GLU A 83 -8.31 -3.97 15.00
N LEU A 84 -8.26 -4.46 13.75
CA LEU A 84 -9.12 -5.55 13.31
C LEU A 84 -8.78 -6.86 14.04
N GLU A 85 -7.50 -7.17 14.21
CA GLU A 85 -7.05 -8.34 14.97
C GLU A 85 -7.57 -8.28 16.42
N HIS A 86 -7.44 -7.13 17.08
CA HIS A 86 -7.94 -6.94 18.43
C HIS A 86 -9.46 -7.17 18.52
N GLY A 87 -10.23 -6.59 17.58
CA GLY A 87 -11.67 -6.79 17.49
C GLY A 87 -12.06 -8.26 17.31
N LEU A 88 -11.45 -8.94 16.33
CA LEU A 88 -11.76 -10.34 16.02
C LEU A 88 -11.36 -11.31 17.14
N ARG A 89 -10.26 -11.06 17.85
CA ARG A 89 -9.79 -11.89 18.99
C ARG A 89 -10.87 -12.05 20.06
N SER A 90 -11.68 -11.02 20.30
CA SER A 90 -12.73 -11.04 21.33
C SER A 90 -13.87 -12.03 21.04
N HIS A 91 -14.04 -12.43 19.76
CA HIS A 91 -15.10 -13.35 19.34
C HIS A 91 -14.63 -14.81 19.21
N LEU A 92 -13.33 -15.06 19.31
CA LEU A 92 -12.73 -16.39 19.20
C LEU A 92 -12.55 -17.02 20.59
N ARG A 93 -12.96 -18.28 20.77
CA ARG A 93 -12.91 -18.97 22.08
C ARG A 93 -11.51 -19.07 22.66
N SER A 94 -10.51 -19.33 21.83
CA SER A 94 -9.10 -19.42 22.27
C SER A 94 -8.50 -18.06 22.65
N GLY A 95 -9.10 -16.95 22.18
CA GLY A 95 -8.52 -15.60 22.24
C GLY A 95 -7.20 -15.44 21.46
N ARG A 96 -6.72 -16.49 20.76
CA ARG A 96 -5.46 -16.51 20.03
C ARG A 96 -5.73 -16.42 18.54
N LEU A 97 -5.62 -15.21 18.01
CA LEU A 97 -5.75 -14.92 16.58
C LEU A 97 -4.59 -14.04 16.15
N ARG A 98 -4.04 -14.34 14.98
CA ARG A 98 -3.03 -13.52 14.34
C ARG A 98 -3.48 -13.18 12.93
N LEU A 99 -3.46 -11.89 12.61
CA LEU A 99 -3.85 -11.37 11.31
C LEU A 99 -2.60 -10.94 10.55
N HIS A 100 -2.57 -11.27 9.26
CA HIS A 100 -1.51 -10.86 8.36
C HIS A 100 -2.11 -10.15 7.15
N LEU A 101 -1.69 -8.91 6.91
CA LEU A 101 -2.05 -8.16 5.72
C LEU A 101 -1.04 -8.48 4.60
N LEU A 102 -1.54 -9.13 3.56
CA LEU A 102 -0.80 -9.54 2.36
C LEU A 102 -1.39 -8.81 1.16
N ALA A 103 -1.02 -7.54 1.02
CA ALA A 103 -1.55 -6.69 -0.03
C ALA A 103 -0.46 -5.83 -0.68
N HIS A 104 -0.63 -5.51 -1.97
CA HIS A 104 0.23 -4.58 -2.68
C HIS A 104 -0.57 -3.74 -3.68
N GLN A 105 -0.03 -2.59 -4.07
CA GLN A 105 -0.70 -1.71 -5.03
C GLN A 105 -0.92 -2.43 -6.36
N GLY A 106 -2.11 -2.26 -6.96
CA GLY A 106 -2.42 -2.84 -8.25
C GLY A 106 -2.61 -4.36 -8.28
N MET A 107 -2.63 -5.05 -7.13
CA MET A 107 -2.85 -6.50 -7.08
C MET A 107 -4.23 -6.89 -7.64
N THR A 108 -4.26 -7.40 -8.87
CA THR A 108 -5.47 -7.95 -9.49
C THR A 108 -5.69 -9.40 -9.03
N PRO A 109 -6.89 -9.97 -9.24
CA PRO A 109 -7.10 -11.42 -9.06
C PRO A 109 -6.13 -12.32 -9.85
N LEU A 110 -5.56 -11.86 -10.98
CA LEU A 110 -4.53 -12.62 -11.71
C LEU A 110 -3.26 -12.77 -10.87
N HIS A 111 -2.82 -11.69 -10.21
CA HIS A 111 -1.67 -11.72 -9.31
C HIS A 111 -1.93 -12.71 -8.17
N LEU A 112 -3.06 -12.56 -7.47
CA LEU A 112 -3.43 -13.43 -6.36
C LEU A 112 -3.48 -14.91 -6.77
N ARG A 113 -3.99 -15.22 -7.97
CA ARG A 113 -4.01 -16.58 -8.52
C ARG A 113 -2.61 -17.20 -8.58
N THR A 114 -1.59 -16.42 -8.97
CA THR A 114 -0.21 -16.92 -9.03
C THR A 114 0.41 -17.15 -7.65
N TYR A 115 -0.04 -16.41 -6.63
CA TYR A 115 0.46 -16.49 -5.26
C TYR A 115 -0.29 -17.54 -4.43
N LEU A 116 -1.47 -17.97 -4.88
CA LEU A 116 -2.39 -18.79 -4.10
C LEU A 116 -1.78 -20.08 -3.54
N ASN A 117 -0.84 -20.72 -4.25
CA ASN A 117 -0.14 -21.90 -3.72
C ASN A 117 0.67 -21.58 -2.45
N ARG A 118 1.35 -20.44 -2.43
CA ARG A 118 2.13 -19.98 -1.28
C ARG A 118 1.21 -19.66 -0.11
N LEU A 119 0.12 -18.93 -0.38
CA LEU A 119 -0.90 -18.62 0.63
C LEU A 119 -1.53 -19.87 1.23
N LEU A 120 -1.88 -20.87 0.41
CA LEU A 120 -2.42 -22.13 0.92
C LEU A 120 -1.38 -22.92 1.73
N ALA A 121 -0.10 -22.84 1.36
CA ALA A 121 0.98 -23.49 2.10
C ALA A 121 1.15 -22.93 3.52
N THR A 122 0.76 -21.67 3.76
CA THR A 122 0.73 -21.09 5.11
C THR A 122 -0.44 -21.58 5.98
N ARG A 123 -1.34 -22.42 5.43
CA ARG A 123 -2.50 -23.03 6.11
C ARG A 123 -3.35 -22.02 6.87
N PRO A 124 -3.91 -21.00 6.21
CA PRO A 124 -4.79 -20.03 6.84
C PRO A 124 -6.08 -20.68 7.33
N ASP A 125 -6.61 -20.17 8.44
CA ASP A 125 -7.91 -20.55 8.99
C ASP A 125 -9.04 -19.68 8.42
N LEU A 126 -8.70 -18.49 7.93
CA LEU A 126 -9.61 -17.60 7.22
C LEU A 126 -8.82 -16.72 6.25
N ILE A 127 -9.35 -16.52 5.06
CA ILE A 127 -8.92 -15.47 4.13
C ILE A 127 -10.02 -14.39 4.09
N ILE A 128 -9.62 -13.14 4.26
CA ILE A 128 -10.47 -11.97 4.03
C ILE A 128 -9.99 -11.32 2.73
N TYR A 129 -10.90 -11.16 1.77
CA TYR A 129 -10.56 -10.60 0.47
C TYR A 129 -11.46 -9.38 0.14
N PRO A 130 -11.01 -8.16 0.51
CA PRO A 130 -11.58 -6.92 0.00
C PRO A 130 -11.31 -6.79 -1.49
N LEU A 131 -12.37 -6.72 -2.28
CA LEU A 131 -12.32 -6.50 -3.73
C LEU A 131 -13.10 -5.24 -4.10
N ASN A 132 -12.62 -4.50 -5.08
CA ASN A 132 -13.29 -3.35 -5.65
C ASN A 132 -13.24 -3.40 -7.19
N PRO A 133 -14.16 -2.75 -7.92
CA PRO A 133 -14.08 -2.68 -9.39
C PRO A 133 -12.73 -2.21 -9.95
N ILE A 134 -11.98 -1.37 -9.23
CA ILE A 134 -10.64 -0.94 -9.66
C ILE A 134 -9.65 -2.10 -9.81
N ASP A 135 -9.84 -3.19 -9.04
CA ASP A 135 -8.96 -4.37 -9.06
C ASP A 135 -9.11 -5.19 -10.35
N LEU A 136 -10.16 -4.90 -11.13
CA LEU A 136 -10.43 -5.52 -12.42
C LEU A 136 -9.81 -4.76 -13.60
N LYS A 137 -9.12 -3.63 -13.36
CA LYS A 137 -8.39 -2.83 -14.36
C LYS A 137 -9.20 -2.41 -15.59
N LEU A 138 -10.49 -2.11 -15.37
CA LEU A 138 -11.49 -1.84 -16.40
C LEU A 138 -11.21 -0.60 -17.27
N GLU A 139 -10.29 0.25 -16.84
CA GLU A 139 -9.79 1.36 -17.65
C GLU A 139 -8.97 0.90 -18.86
N ARG A 140 -8.31 -0.25 -18.79
CA ARG A 140 -7.40 -0.71 -19.84
C ARG A 140 -8.12 -1.05 -21.14
N PRO A 141 -9.22 -1.83 -21.15
CA PRO A 141 -9.94 -2.07 -22.38
C PRO A 141 -10.47 -0.81 -23.06
N VAL A 142 -10.76 0.25 -22.29
CA VAL A 142 -11.22 1.54 -22.81
C VAL A 142 -10.07 2.30 -23.47
N LEU A 143 -8.91 2.37 -22.81
CA LEU A 143 -7.74 3.09 -23.30
C LEU A 143 -7.08 2.42 -24.52
N GLU A 144 -7.06 1.09 -24.53
CA GLU A 144 -6.42 0.30 -25.59
C GLU A 144 -7.37 0.01 -26.78
N GLY A 145 -8.61 0.53 -26.74
CA GLY A 145 -9.58 0.37 -27.82
C GLY A 145 -10.20 -1.03 -27.93
N TRP A 146 -10.05 -1.87 -26.89
CA TRP A 146 -10.58 -3.24 -26.86
C TRP A 146 -12.07 -3.34 -26.60
N MET A 147 -12.74 -2.22 -26.31
CA MET A 147 -14.17 -2.24 -26.00
C MET A 147 -15.02 -2.85 -27.12
N GLU A 148 -14.63 -2.69 -28.39
CA GLU A 148 -15.36 -3.22 -29.55
C GLU A 148 -15.47 -4.75 -29.50
N GLY A 149 -14.36 -5.45 -29.28
CA GLY A 149 -14.34 -6.91 -29.16
C GLY A 149 -14.94 -7.45 -27.86
N LEU A 150 -15.19 -6.58 -26.87
CA LEU A 150 -15.87 -6.95 -25.61
C LEU A 150 -17.38 -6.67 -25.65
N TYR A 151 -17.92 -6.10 -26.73
CA TYR A 151 -19.38 -5.94 -26.87
C TYR A 151 -20.08 -7.26 -27.20
N ALA A 152 -21.28 -7.43 -26.64
CA ALA A 152 -22.19 -8.48 -27.06
C ALA A 152 -22.54 -8.31 -28.56
N GLY A 153 -22.36 -9.37 -29.34
CA GLY A 153 -22.58 -9.37 -30.79
C GLY A 153 -21.32 -9.31 -31.67
N HIS A 154 -20.13 -9.16 -31.09
CA HIS A 154 -18.83 -9.19 -31.79
C HIS A 154 -18.01 -10.44 -31.40
N GLU A 155 -18.67 -11.61 -31.41
CA GLU A 155 -18.10 -12.88 -30.95
C GLU A 155 -16.84 -13.30 -31.71
N GLU A 156 -16.74 -12.93 -32.99
CA GLU A 156 -15.63 -13.29 -33.87
C GLU A 156 -14.26 -12.83 -33.33
N ASN A 157 -14.20 -11.67 -32.65
CA ASN A 157 -12.94 -11.10 -32.13
C ASN A 157 -12.84 -11.17 -30.59
N ARG A 158 -13.85 -11.72 -29.92
CA ARG A 158 -13.94 -11.68 -28.45
C ARG A 158 -12.85 -12.48 -27.76
N ALA A 159 -12.61 -13.70 -28.22
CA ALA A 159 -11.58 -14.57 -27.65
C ALA A 159 -10.18 -13.97 -27.79
N GLU A 160 -9.87 -13.38 -28.94
CA GLU A 160 -8.61 -12.68 -29.19
C GLU A 160 -8.49 -11.43 -28.29
N THR A 161 -9.58 -10.67 -28.14
CA THR A 161 -9.61 -9.48 -27.27
C THR A 161 -9.39 -9.82 -25.80
N LEU A 162 -10.03 -10.88 -25.30
CA LEU A 162 -9.81 -11.38 -23.94
C LEU A 162 -8.37 -11.86 -23.74
N ALA A 163 -7.79 -12.53 -24.74
CA ALA A 163 -6.40 -12.98 -24.69
C ALA A 163 -5.40 -11.81 -24.73
N ALA A 164 -5.66 -10.77 -25.54
CA ALA A 164 -4.86 -9.55 -25.56
C ALA A 164 -4.93 -8.82 -24.22
N TYR A 165 -6.14 -8.74 -23.64
CA TYR A 165 -6.33 -8.14 -22.33
C TYR A 165 -5.61 -8.92 -21.23
N GLU A 166 -5.72 -10.25 -21.23
CA GLU A 166 -4.97 -11.10 -20.30
C GLU A 166 -3.47 -10.89 -20.46
N SER A 167 -2.96 -10.94 -21.71
CA SER A 167 -1.55 -10.72 -22.04
C SER A 167 -1.01 -9.40 -21.47
N TYR A 168 -1.79 -8.32 -21.60
CA TYR A 168 -1.45 -7.04 -21.01
C TYR A 168 -1.35 -7.10 -19.48
N LEU A 169 -2.37 -7.69 -18.83
CA LEU A 169 -2.44 -7.78 -17.37
C LEU A 169 -1.34 -8.66 -16.77
N VAL A 170 -0.89 -9.69 -17.49
CA VAL A 170 0.18 -10.61 -17.03
C VAL A 170 1.57 -10.15 -17.43
N SER A 171 1.69 -9.15 -18.30
CA SER A 171 2.98 -8.58 -18.69
C SER A 171 3.59 -7.65 -17.62
N GLN A 172 2.86 -7.40 -16.54
CA GLN A 172 3.26 -6.49 -15.49
C GLN A 172 4.47 -7.06 -14.70
N PRO A 173 5.47 -6.24 -14.35
CA PRO A 173 6.74 -6.71 -13.80
C PRO A 173 6.64 -7.39 -12.43
N GLU A 174 5.57 -7.16 -11.68
CA GLU A 174 5.35 -7.61 -10.30
C GLU A 174 5.30 -9.14 -10.18
N PHE A 175 4.78 -9.82 -11.21
CA PHE A 175 4.70 -11.28 -11.24
C PHE A 175 6.07 -11.96 -11.12
N LYS A 176 7.08 -11.37 -11.77
CA LYS A 176 8.46 -11.84 -11.75
C LYS A 176 9.05 -11.78 -10.34
N GLU A 177 8.68 -10.77 -9.55
CA GLU A 177 9.25 -10.51 -8.24
C GLU A 177 8.68 -11.43 -7.16
N ILE A 178 7.41 -11.82 -7.25
CA ILE A 178 6.71 -12.54 -6.18
C ILE A 178 6.53 -14.04 -6.49
N ALA A 179 6.23 -14.42 -7.74
CA ALA A 179 5.96 -15.81 -8.08
C ALA A 179 6.33 -16.19 -9.51
N PRO A 180 7.62 -16.04 -9.92
CA PRO A 180 8.04 -16.19 -11.31
C PRO A 180 7.71 -17.58 -11.91
N PHE A 181 7.94 -18.66 -11.15
CA PHE A 181 7.61 -20.00 -11.63
C PHE A 181 6.10 -20.25 -11.72
N SER A 182 5.31 -19.71 -10.78
CA SER A 182 3.85 -19.85 -10.84
C SER A 182 3.29 -19.05 -12.01
N HIS A 183 3.78 -17.83 -12.21
CA HIS A 183 3.44 -16.97 -13.35
C HIS A 183 3.73 -17.68 -14.68
N MET A 184 4.95 -18.18 -14.86
CA MET A 184 5.31 -18.99 -16.03
C MET A 184 4.38 -20.19 -16.18
N ARG A 185 4.11 -20.95 -15.11
CA ARG A 185 3.24 -22.14 -15.17
C ARG A 185 1.81 -21.79 -15.63
N TYR A 186 1.26 -20.70 -15.12
CA TYR A 186 -0.11 -20.29 -15.44
C TYR A 186 -0.23 -19.70 -16.84
N TYR A 187 0.78 -18.95 -17.29
CA TYR A 187 0.66 -18.10 -18.48
C TYR A 187 1.66 -18.42 -19.58
N TRP A 188 2.33 -19.58 -19.56
CA TRP A 188 3.34 -19.94 -20.58
C TRP A 188 2.84 -19.91 -22.03
N ARG A 189 1.53 -20.05 -22.25
CA ARG A 189 0.90 -19.96 -23.57
C ARG A 189 0.58 -18.54 -24.01
N THR A 190 0.39 -17.63 -23.05
CA THR A 190 -0.01 -16.23 -23.29
C THR A 190 1.20 -15.29 -23.28
N LEU A 191 2.23 -15.60 -22.48
CA LEU A 191 3.40 -14.76 -22.31
C LEU A 191 4.31 -14.75 -23.53
N HIS A 192 4.84 -13.56 -23.85
CA HIS A 192 5.93 -13.44 -24.81
C HIS A 192 7.19 -14.19 -24.32
N ARG A 193 7.95 -14.76 -25.25
CA ARG A 193 9.15 -15.56 -24.93
C ARG A 193 10.19 -14.79 -24.10
N SER A 194 10.27 -13.48 -24.27
CA SER A 194 11.17 -12.66 -23.45
C SER A 194 10.74 -12.59 -21.98
N LEU A 195 9.43 -12.55 -21.69
CA LEU A 195 8.91 -12.58 -20.32
C LEU A 195 9.11 -13.95 -19.69
N LEU A 196 8.89 -15.04 -20.44
CA LEU A 196 9.19 -16.40 -19.96
C LEU A 196 10.67 -16.57 -19.60
N ALA A 197 11.58 -16.00 -20.41
CA ALA A 197 13.00 -16.03 -20.10
C ALA A 197 13.33 -15.21 -18.84
N GLN A 198 12.67 -14.06 -18.65
CA GLN A 198 12.82 -13.25 -17.44
C GLN A 198 12.30 -13.98 -16.19
N ASP A 199 11.15 -14.64 -16.27
CA ASP A 199 10.59 -15.45 -15.18
C ASP A 199 11.49 -16.64 -14.85
N LEU A 200 11.99 -17.36 -15.86
CA LEU A 200 12.93 -18.45 -15.66
C LEU A 200 14.19 -17.94 -14.95
N LEU A 201 14.74 -16.82 -15.40
CA LEU A 201 15.91 -16.20 -14.79
C LEU A 201 15.62 -15.77 -13.35
N ALA A 202 14.46 -15.15 -13.07
CA ALA A 202 14.06 -14.75 -11.72
C ALA A 202 13.79 -15.93 -10.79
N GLY A 203 13.26 -17.03 -11.30
CA GLY A 203 13.07 -18.25 -10.52
C GLY A 203 14.39 -18.93 -10.13
N LEU A 204 15.40 -18.88 -11.01
CA LEU A 204 16.71 -19.48 -10.78
C LEU A 204 17.65 -18.57 -9.98
N VAL A 205 17.66 -17.28 -10.31
CA VAL A 205 18.62 -16.26 -9.83
C VAL A 205 17.88 -15.23 -8.97
N ALA A 206 17.92 -15.44 -7.65
CA ALA A 206 17.38 -14.55 -6.62
C ALA A 206 17.99 -13.13 -6.63
N SER A 207 19.26 -12.92 -6.98
CA SER A 207 19.82 -11.58 -7.15
C SER A 207 19.18 -10.84 -8.30
N TYR A 208 18.88 -11.50 -9.41
CA TYR A 208 18.14 -10.90 -10.53
C TYR A 208 16.69 -10.60 -10.14
N ARG A 209 16.08 -11.48 -9.33
CA ARG A 209 14.70 -11.33 -8.84
C ARG A 209 14.55 -10.19 -7.83
N TYR A 210 15.46 -10.08 -6.87
CA TYR A 210 15.35 -9.20 -5.71
C TYR A 210 16.33 -8.03 -5.73
N ARG A 211 16.99 -7.73 -6.87
CA ARG A 211 17.93 -6.60 -6.98
C ARG A 211 17.30 -5.28 -6.55
N ASP A 212 16.04 -5.05 -6.93
CA ASP A 212 15.36 -3.77 -6.75
C ASP A 212 14.96 -3.64 -5.28
N PHE A 213 14.44 -4.73 -4.68
CA PHE A 213 14.20 -4.83 -3.24
C PHE A 213 15.48 -4.61 -2.43
N ALA A 214 16.57 -5.31 -2.77
CA ALA A 214 17.84 -5.18 -2.06
C ALA A 214 18.41 -3.76 -2.16
N ALA A 215 18.37 -3.14 -3.34
CA ALA A 215 18.82 -1.76 -3.53
C ALA A 215 18.02 -0.78 -2.68
N THR A 216 16.68 -0.90 -2.69
CA THR A 216 15.83 -0.02 -1.91
C THR A 216 15.98 -0.24 -0.40
N SER A 217 15.93 -1.49 0.08
CA SER A 217 16.07 -1.79 1.51
C SER A 217 17.43 -1.35 2.06
N LEU A 218 18.53 -1.64 1.35
CA LEU A 218 19.87 -1.20 1.76
C LEU A 218 20.02 0.32 1.70
N GLY A 219 19.45 0.96 0.67
CA GLY A 219 19.43 2.41 0.55
C GLY A 219 18.69 3.07 1.70
N LEU A 220 17.51 2.55 2.08
CA LEU A 220 16.73 3.08 3.19
C LEU A 220 17.40 2.83 4.54
N LEU A 221 18.03 1.67 4.75
CA LEU A 221 18.84 1.42 5.94
C LEU A 221 19.99 2.42 6.06
N PHE A 222 20.67 2.69 4.94
CA PHE A 222 21.73 3.70 4.89
C PHE A 222 21.17 5.09 5.23
N GLU A 223 20.08 5.52 4.58
CA GLU A 223 19.47 6.83 4.81
C GLU A 223 19.00 6.99 6.26
N ASN A 224 18.25 6.02 6.77
CA ASN A 224 17.67 6.10 8.11
C ASN A 224 18.74 6.09 9.21
N ARG A 225 19.79 5.28 9.06
CA ARG A 225 20.78 5.05 10.13
C ARG A 225 22.00 5.96 10.03
N LEU A 226 22.35 6.42 8.83
CA LEU A 226 23.57 7.20 8.61
C LEU A 226 23.29 8.64 8.18
N THR A 227 22.21 8.91 7.43
CA THR A 227 21.87 10.29 6.98
C THR A 227 20.76 10.95 7.79
N ARG A 228 20.25 10.25 8.83
CA ARG A 228 19.13 10.67 9.70
C ARG A 228 17.80 10.85 8.94
N GLY A 229 17.60 10.12 7.83
CA GLY A 229 16.33 10.10 7.11
C GLY A 229 15.99 11.44 6.44
N ARG A 230 16.95 12.01 5.69
CA ARG A 230 16.73 13.22 4.87
C ARG A 230 16.04 12.92 3.54
N SER A 231 16.23 11.71 3.03
CA SER A 231 15.54 11.22 1.83
C SER A 231 14.52 10.17 2.24
N TYR A 232 13.23 10.48 2.06
CA TYR A 232 12.16 9.56 2.40
C TYR A 232 10.85 9.92 1.68
N LEU A 233 9.98 8.93 1.51
CA LEU A 233 8.65 9.11 0.94
C LEU A 233 7.61 9.50 2.00
N TYR A 234 7.66 8.87 3.18
CA TYR A 234 6.71 9.11 4.26
C TYR A 234 7.38 9.41 5.60
N TYR A 235 6.82 10.38 6.32
CA TYR A 235 7.23 10.72 7.68
C TYR A 235 6.89 9.57 8.63
N ALA A 236 7.84 9.22 9.50
CA ALA A 236 7.74 8.14 10.48
C ALA A 236 8.32 8.58 11.84
N GLY A 237 8.26 9.88 12.13
CA GLY A 237 8.79 10.47 13.35
C GLY A 237 7.81 10.31 14.50
N VAL A 238 7.95 11.15 15.53
CA VAL A 238 6.95 11.22 16.58
C VAL A 238 5.67 11.88 16.07
N PRO A 239 4.49 11.59 16.65
CA PRO A 239 3.24 12.23 16.27
C PRO A 239 3.35 13.75 16.29
N VAL A 240 2.73 14.41 15.32
CA VAL A 240 2.69 15.88 15.25
C VAL A 240 1.28 16.37 15.56
N TRP A 241 1.16 17.29 16.52
CA TRP A 241 -0.10 17.85 17.00
C TRP A 241 -0.30 19.29 16.52
N GLY A 242 -1.56 19.74 16.45
CA GLY A 242 -1.90 21.15 16.35
C GLY A 242 -1.42 21.86 15.07
N GLY A 243 -1.30 21.13 13.95
CA GLY A 243 -0.87 21.67 12.66
C GLY A 243 -1.17 20.71 11.51
N ASN A 244 -1.22 21.25 10.28
CA ASN A 244 -1.28 20.42 9.07
C ASN A 244 0.07 19.73 8.89
N VAL A 245 0.13 18.40 8.92
CA VAL A 245 1.34 17.65 8.56
C VAL A 245 1.01 16.68 7.45
N THR A 246 1.65 16.87 6.30
CA THR A 246 1.44 15.97 5.17
C THR A 246 2.12 14.63 5.42
N ALA A 247 1.71 13.62 4.64
CA ALA A 247 2.34 12.30 4.65
C ALA A 247 3.87 12.34 4.46
N ARG A 248 4.38 13.37 3.76
CA ARG A 248 5.81 13.59 3.50
C ARG A 248 6.52 14.37 4.61
N GLY A 249 5.85 14.70 5.71
CA GLY A 249 6.39 15.44 6.85
C GLY A 249 6.49 16.94 6.66
N TRP A 250 5.79 17.51 5.68
CA TRP A 250 5.66 18.97 5.55
C TRP A 250 4.73 19.51 6.62
N THR A 251 5.16 20.52 7.35
CA THR A 251 4.38 21.15 8.43
C THR A 251 3.53 22.31 7.92
N GLY A 252 2.55 22.73 8.71
CA GLY A 252 1.91 24.03 8.59
C GLY A 252 2.75 25.14 9.24
N ARG A 253 2.12 26.31 9.43
CA ARG A 253 2.74 27.45 10.13
C ARG A 253 3.04 27.15 11.59
N GLU A 254 2.10 26.48 12.26
CA GLU A 254 2.24 26.03 13.64
C GLU A 254 2.15 24.51 13.67
N PHE A 255 2.97 23.89 14.51
CA PHE A 255 2.93 22.45 14.78
C PHE A 255 3.54 22.18 16.15
N SER A 256 3.17 21.07 16.77
CA SER A 256 3.67 20.67 18.09
C SER A 256 4.11 19.21 18.07
N LEU A 257 5.14 18.89 18.85
CA LEU A 257 5.72 17.56 18.95
C LEU A 257 5.81 17.16 20.43
N PRO A 258 5.57 15.89 20.80
CA PRO A 258 5.96 15.40 22.10
C PRO A 258 7.48 15.53 22.25
N PHE A 259 7.93 15.98 23.42
CA PHE A 259 9.36 16.10 23.66
C PHE A 259 9.95 14.72 23.94
N THR A 260 11.08 14.41 23.30
CA THR A 260 11.78 13.13 23.44
C THR A 260 13.28 13.34 23.65
N ALA A 261 13.96 12.35 24.23
CA ALA A 261 15.41 12.41 24.44
C ALA A 261 16.21 12.72 23.15
N PRO A 262 15.89 12.14 21.97
CA PRO A 262 16.51 12.51 20.70
C PRO A 262 16.51 14.00 20.37
N PHE A 263 15.45 14.75 20.70
CA PHE A 263 15.43 16.19 20.44
C PHE A 263 16.49 16.92 21.26
N ARG A 264 16.70 16.53 22.51
CA ARG A 264 17.75 17.09 23.37
C ARG A 264 19.15 16.70 22.89
N GLU A 265 19.34 15.45 22.50
CA GLU A 265 20.66 14.90 22.15
C GLU A 265 21.12 15.33 20.75
N GLN A 266 20.18 15.47 19.82
CA GLN A 266 20.48 15.60 18.39
C GLN A 266 19.92 16.86 17.76
N GLY A 267 19.05 17.59 18.46
CA GLY A 267 18.28 18.72 17.93
C GLY A 267 17.11 18.30 17.04
N LEU A 268 16.37 19.29 16.56
CA LEU A 268 15.31 19.12 15.57
C LEU A 268 15.89 19.28 14.16
N LEU A 269 16.04 18.15 13.44
CA LEU A 269 16.44 18.16 12.03
C LEU A 269 15.22 18.45 11.13
N LEU A 270 15.35 19.50 10.32
CA LEU A 270 14.31 19.95 9.40
C LEU A 270 14.90 20.52 8.10
N GLU A 271 14.09 20.61 7.05
CA GLU A 271 14.39 21.25 5.78
C GLU A 271 13.57 22.53 5.63
N ALA A 272 14.24 23.65 5.37
CA ALA A 272 13.59 24.87 4.93
C ALA A 272 13.68 24.99 3.39
N PRO A 273 12.58 24.87 2.65
CA PRO A 273 12.63 24.86 1.19
C PRO A 273 12.90 26.26 0.63
N PRO A 274 13.44 26.36 -0.60
CA PRO A 274 13.61 27.66 -1.27
C PRO A 274 12.31 28.48 -1.38
N GLY A 275 11.17 27.80 -1.51
CA GLY A 275 9.84 28.43 -1.56
C GLY A 275 9.52 29.24 -0.31
N LEU A 276 9.88 28.74 0.88
CA LEU A 276 9.68 29.42 2.16
C LEU A 276 10.48 30.73 2.22
N HIS A 277 11.74 30.70 1.78
CA HIS A 277 12.59 31.88 1.73
C HIS A 277 12.06 32.93 0.77
N ARG A 278 11.61 32.54 -0.44
CA ARG A 278 10.98 33.46 -1.39
C ARG A 278 9.72 34.10 -0.80
N ALA A 279 8.86 33.30 -0.17
CA ALA A 279 7.63 33.78 0.44
C ALA A 279 7.88 34.79 1.58
N CYS A 280 8.88 34.55 2.43
CA CYS A 280 9.27 35.50 3.47
C CYS A 280 9.92 36.76 2.90
N ALA A 281 10.78 36.63 1.88
CA ALA A 281 11.46 37.76 1.25
C ALA A 281 10.46 38.75 0.63
N LEU A 282 9.38 38.26 0.01
CA LEU A 282 8.28 39.09 -0.51
C LEU A 282 7.58 39.91 0.59
N ARG A 283 7.68 39.49 1.85
CA ARG A 283 7.14 40.19 3.02
C ARG A 283 8.21 41.01 3.76
N GLY A 284 9.45 41.05 3.27
CA GLY A 284 10.57 41.74 3.94
C GLY A 284 11.03 41.07 5.24
N ILE A 285 10.78 39.76 5.41
CA ILE A 285 11.05 39.02 6.65
C ILE A 285 12.15 37.98 6.41
N VAL A 286 13.03 37.78 7.40
CA VAL A 286 13.95 36.64 7.42
C VAL A 286 13.21 35.42 7.98
N PRO A 287 13.20 34.27 7.27
CA PRO A 287 12.60 33.04 7.77
C PRO A 287 13.14 32.66 9.14
N HIS A 288 12.26 32.47 10.11
CA HIS A 288 12.65 31.99 11.44
C HIS A 288 11.61 31.04 12.03
N LEU A 289 12.09 30.19 12.91
CA LEU A 289 11.32 29.25 13.71
C LEU A 289 11.36 29.70 15.17
N SER A 290 10.21 29.99 15.75
CA SER A 290 10.07 30.13 17.20
C SER A 290 9.74 28.78 17.81
N LEU A 291 10.52 28.35 18.78
CA LEU A 291 10.28 27.14 19.57
C LEU A 291 9.83 27.53 20.98
N GLU A 292 8.76 26.91 21.46
CA GLU A 292 8.29 27.01 22.82
C GLU A 292 8.32 25.61 23.45
N ILE A 293 9.18 25.42 24.46
CA ILE A 293 9.40 24.13 25.13
C ILE A 293 8.79 24.22 26.52
N CYS A 294 7.80 23.37 26.79
CA CYS A 294 7.00 23.46 28.02
C CYS A 294 7.09 22.18 28.85
N ASP A 295 7.28 22.31 30.16
CA ASP A 295 7.30 21.20 31.13
C ASP A 295 5.96 21.00 31.88
N GLY A 296 4.92 21.72 31.44
CA GLY A 296 3.59 21.73 32.05
C GLY A 296 3.39 22.81 33.13
N ARG A 297 4.44 23.52 33.55
CA ARG A 297 4.36 24.64 34.51
C ARG A 297 4.96 25.93 33.94
N ALA A 298 6.02 25.81 33.16
CA ALA A 298 6.68 26.93 32.51
C ALA A 298 7.01 26.58 31.06
N CYS A 299 7.08 27.61 30.23
CA CYS A 299 7.46 27.50 28.82
C CYS A 299 8.67 28.41 28.56
N LYS A 300 9.70 27.87 27.93
CA LYS A 300 10.85 28.64 27.46
C LYS A 300 10.74 28.83 25.96
N LYS A 301 10.96 30.07 25.52
CA LYS A 301 10.88 30.45 24.12
C LYS A 301 12.26 30.72 23.54
N GLU A 302 12.53 30.12 22.39
CA GLU A 302 13.74 30.31 21.60
C GLU A 302 13.35 30.71 20.17
N THR A 303 14.21 31.43 19.47
CA THR A 303 13.98 31.82 18.06
C THR A 303 15.23 31.57 17.25
N HIS A 304 15.07 30.83 16.15
CA HIS A 304 16.15 30.35 15.31
C HIS A 304 15.93 30.82 13.88
N ALA A 305 16.92 31.49 13.28
CA ALA A 305 16.88 31.83 11.86
C ALA A 305 17.04 30.56 11.02
N LEU A 306 16.31 30.48 9.91
CA LEU A 306 16.35 29.32 9.01
C LEU A 306 17.18 29.64 7.77
N THR A 307 18.03 28.68 7.36
CA THR A 307 18.75 28.70 6.07
C THR A 307 18.13 27.73 5.07
N VAL A 308 18.28 27.95 3.76
CA VAL A 308 17.76 27.02 2.75
C VAL A 308 18.38 25.63 2.90
N GLY A 309 17.56 24.59 2.85
CA GLY A 309 17.96 23.18 2.92
C GLY A 309 17.86 22.58 4.33
N TRP A 310 18.49 21.41 4.49
CA TRP A 310 18.50 20.66 5.74
C TRP A 310 19.38 21.33 6.80
N GLN A 311 18.82 21.55 7.99
CA GLN A 311 19.53 22.13 9.14
C GLN A 311 19.04 21.51 10.45
N THR A 312 19.91 21.52 11.46
CA THR A 312 19.58 21.03 12.80
C THR A 312 19.39 22.21 13.73
N ILE A 313 18.21 22.32 14.32
CA ILE A 313 17.91 23.32 15.34
C ILE A 313 18.28 22.74 16.71
N PRO A 314 19.27 23.31 17.44
CA PRO A 314 19.62 22.81 18.75
C PRO A 314 18.47 23.06 19.74
N ILE A 315 18.24 22.09 20.62
CA ILE A 315 17.22 22.17 21.67
C ILE A 315 17.95 22.01 22.99
N LEU A 316 18.09 23.11 23.72
CA LEU A 316 18.90 23.15 24.95
C LEU A 316 18.08 22.81 26.20
N GLU A 317 16.76 22.99 26.11
CA GLU A 317 15.84 22.83 27.23
C GLU A 317 15.13 21.46 27.19
N SER A 318 14.67 21.01 28.36
CA SER A 318 13.84 19.80 28.48
C SER A 318 12.40 20.19 28.75
N GLY A 319 11.46 19.41 28.21
CA GLY A 319 10.03 19.63 28.42
C GLY A 319 9.22 18.36 28.18
N ASN A 320 7.89 18.52 28.17
CA ASN A 320 6.92 17.48 27.81
C ASN A 320 6.51 17.59 26.33
N TRP A 321 6.46 18.81 25.80
CA TRP A 321 6.17 19.07 24.40
C TRP A 321 6.92 20.31 23.91
N LEU A 322 7.07 20.38 22.59
CA LEU A 322 7.63 21.50 21.85
C LEU A 322 6.57 22.03 20.89
N LYS A 323 6.27 23.33 20.94
CA LYS A 323 5.49 24.02 19.92
C LYS A 323 6.42 24.83 19.04
N ALA A 324 6.22 24.70 17.74
CA ALA A 324 6.94 25.39 16.70
C ALA A 324 6.00 26.38 16.00
N THR A 325 6.50 27.59 15.76
CA THR A 325 5.80 28.63 14.99
C THR A 325 6.74 29.22 13.96
N LEU A 326 6.37 29.10 12.69
CA LEU A 326 7.09 29.67 11.57
C LEU A 326 6.66 31.11 11.30
N SER A 327 7.64 31.92 10.89
CA SER A 327 7.41 33.31 10.48
C SER A 327 6.57 33.42 9.20
N CYS A 328 6.68 32.44 8.30
CA CYS A 328 5.93 32.38 7.04
C CYS A 328 5.63 30.93 6.65
N THR A 329 4.78 30.79 5.65
CA THR A 329 4.49 29.57 4.89
C THR A 329 4.66 29.87 3.40
N PHE A 330 4.71 28.84 2.57
CA PHE A 330 4.66 28.96 1.11
C PHE A 330 3.54 28.07 0.56
N HIS A 331 2.92 28.47 -0.55
CA HIS A 331 1.95 27.63 -1.22
C HIS A 331 2.67 26.59 -2.09
N SER A 332 2.34 25.32 -1.89
CA SER A 332 2.80 24.22 -2.74
C SER A 332 1.72 23.86 -3.74
N GLU A 333 2.03 23.96 -5.03
CA GLU A 333 1.13 23.50 -6.09
C GLU A 333 0.93 21.98 -6.04
N GLU A 334 1.97 21.22 -5.68
CA GLU A 334 1.91 19.76 -5.61
C GLU A 334 0.93 19.29 -4.53
N GLU A 335 0.95 19.92 -3.35
CA GLU A 335 0.10 19.57 -2.21
C GLU A 335 -1.19 20.42 -2.17
N ALA A 336 -1.33 21.38 -3.08
CA ALA A 336 -2.42 22.36 -3.16
C ALA A 336 -2.73 23.04 -1.81
N THR A 337 -1.70 23.32 -1.01
CA THR A 337 -1.87 23.84 0.36
C THR A 337 -0.68 24.68 0.81
N GLU A 338 -0.86 25.44 1.90
CA GLU A 338 0.24 26.16 2.54
C GLU A 338 1.10 25.22 3.38
N LEU A 339 2.41 25.23 3.11
CA LEU A 339 3.41 24.42 3.78
C LEU A 339 4.48 25.30 4.43
N GLY A 340 5.13 24.74 5.45
CA GLY A 340 6.19 25.33 6.22
C GLY A 340 7.53 24.64 5.95
N VAL A 341 8.04 23.94 6.96
CA VAL A 341 9.29 23.17 6.87
C VAL A 341 8.98 21.70 6.68
N ARG A 342 9.98 20.91 6.26
CA ARG A 342 9.89 19.45 6.24
C ARG A 342 10.61 18.88 7.45
N LEU A 343 9.98 18.03 8.24
CA LEU A 343 10.66 17.31 9.31
C LEU A 343 11.57 16.21 8.73
N ALA A 344 12.59 15.76 9.44
CA ALA A 344 13.28 14.53 9.05
C ALA A 344 12.38 13.30 9.22
N ARG A 345 12.63 12.22 8.48
CA ARG A 345 11.80 11.00 8.52
C ARG A 345 11.53 10.53 9.94
N ASN A 346 12.58 10.44 10.76
CA ASN A 346 12.57 9.86 12.10
C ASN A 346 12.63 10.95 13.18
N ALA A 347 12.11 12.15 12.91
CA ALA A 347 12.20 13.26 13.86
C ALA A 347 11.67 12.86 15.25
N GLY A 348 12.49 13.05 16.29
CA GLY A 348 12.14 12.72 17.66
C GLY A 348 12.26 11.25 18.05
N ARG A 349 12.77 10.36 17.18
CA ARG A 349 12.99 8.93 17.50
C ARG A 349 14.48 8.60 17.58
N SER A 350 14.85 7.75 18.54
CA SER A 350 16.24 7.25 18.67
C SER A 350 16.58 6.21 17.61
N TRP A 351 15.57 5.50 17.12
CA TRP A 351 15.65 4.48 16.10
C TRP A 351 14.55 4.70 15.06
N PRO A 352 14.78 4.36 13.79
CA PRO A 352 13.71 4.34 12.80
C PRO A 352 12.53 3.52 13.32
N ALA A 353 11.31 3.96 13.04
CA ALA A 353 10.15 3.13 13.35
C ALA A 353 10.33 1.77 12.64
N PRO A 354 10.24 0.64 13.35
CA PRO A 354 10.17 -0.65 12.69
C PRO A 354 8.93 -0.67 11.81
N ARG A 355 9.00 -1.38 10.67
CA ARG A 355 7.89 -1.72 9.77
C ARG A 355 6.54 -1.18 10.23
N ASP A 356 6.10 -0.07 9.64
CA ASP A 356 4.77 0.49 9.87
C ASP A 356 3.74 -0.45 9.20
N ASP A 357 3.49 -1.62 9.81
CA ASP A 357 2.37 -2.49 9.45
C ASP A 357 1.03 -1.80 9.74
N GLU A 358 1.07 -0.70 10.47
CA GLU A 358 -0.07 0.07 10.89
C GLU A 358 -0.01 1.49 10.32
N ARG A 359 -1.01 1.79 9.50
CA ARG A 359 -1.24 3.14 8.99
C ARG A 359 -1.61 4.06 10.15
N GLU A 360 -0.93 5.21 10.27
CA GLU A 360 -1.29 6.25 11.23
C GLU A 360 -2.32 7.25 10.67
N PRO A 361 -3.13 7.90 11.53
CA PRO A 361 -3.97 9.03 11.13
C PRO A 361 -3.10 10.20 10.65
N ARG A 362 -3.55 10.89 9.61
CA ARG A 362 -2.89 12.07 9.02
C ARG A 362 -3.79 13.29 9.10
N SER A 363 -3.21 14.49 9.03
CA SER A 363 -4.01 15.72 9.05
C SER A 363 -5.00 15.82 7.88
N THR A 364 -4.73 15.13 6.78
CA THR A 364 -5.67 15.01 5.65
C THR A 364 -6.94 14.24 6.04
N ASP A 365 -6.84 13.25 6.93
CA ASP A 365 -8.00 12.52 7.45
C ASP A 365 -8.90 13.46 8.27
N ASP A 366 -8.30 14.25 9.17
CA ASP A 366 -9.03 15.23 9.98
C ASP A 366 -9.65 16.34 9.12
N LEU A 367 -8.90 16.81 8.12
CA LEU A 367 -9.36 17.81 7.16
C LEU A 367 -10.63 17.32 6.44
N TYR A 368 -10.62 16.10 5.92
CA TYR A 368 -11.77 15.56 5.19
C TYR A 368 -12.95 15.28 6.12
N ALA A 369 -12.68 14.77 7.32
CA ALA A 369 -13.72 14.58 8.34
C ALA A 369 -14.41 15.88 8.75
N ALA A 370 -13.69 17.01 8.76
CA ALA A 370 -14.23 18.33 9.07
C ALA A 370 -14.95 19.01 7.89
N MET A 371 -14.76 18.54 6.66
CA MET A 371 -15.43 19.12 5.48
C MET A 371 -16.91 18.74 5.43
N ASN A 372 -17.76 19.74 5.22
CA ASN A 372 -19.13 19.48 4.76
C ASN A 372 -19.11 18.93 3.31
N GLU A 373 -20.24 18.37 2.87
CA GLU A 373 -20.33 17.70 1.56
C GLU A 373 -19.96 18.60 0.38
N ALA A 374 -20.37 19.88 0.41
CA ALA A 374 -20.08 20.83 -0.65
C ALA A 374 -18.58 21.15 -0.74
N ALA A 375 -17.92 21.34 0.41
CA ALA A 375 -16.48 21.58 0.49
C ALA A 375 -15.69 20.35 0.04
N TYR A 376 -16.10 19.14 0.47
CA TYR A 376 -15.47 17.90 0.05
C TYR A 376 -15.61 17.68 -1.46
N ARG A 377 -16.80 17.88 -2.03
CA ARG A 377 -17.04 17.74 -3.48
C ARG A 377 -16.15 18.67 -4.29
N ARG A 378 -16.06 19.95 -3.90
CA ARG A 378 -15.17 20.91 -4.56
C ARG A 378 -13.71 20.46 -4.48
N SER A 379 -13.25 20.07 -3.28
CA SER A 379 -11.90 19.57 -3.09
C SER A 379 -11.62 18.31 -3.92
N PHE A 380 -12.60 17.40 -4.02
CA PHE A 380 -12.50 16.18 -4.82
C PHE A 380 -12.35 16.51 -6.31
N GLU A 381 -13.17 17.43 -6.85
CA GLU A 381 -13.08 17.89 -8.23
C GLU A 381 -11.70 18.51 -8.52
N GLU A 382 -11.25 19.43 -7.66
CA GLU A 382 -9.96 20.12 -7.80
C GLU A 382 -8.75 19.17 -7.70
N ARG A 383 -8.79 18.22 -6.75
CA ARG A 383 -7.66 17.31 -6.51
C ARG A 383 -7.61 16.17 -7.51
N LEU A 384 -8.77 15.60 -7.85
CA LEU A 384 -8.87 14.29 -8.51
C LEU A 384 -9.32 14.36 -9.96
N LEU A 385 -10.16 15.33 -10.31
CA LEU A 385 -10.75 15.46 -11.64
C LEU A 385 -10.10 16.58 -12.48
N ASN A 386 -9.13 17.30 -11.91
CA ASN A 386 -8.35 18.27 -12.66
C ASN A 386 -7.33 17.55 -13.58
N PHE A 387 -7.69 17.41 -14.85
CA PHE A 387 -6.90 16.72 -15.87
C PHE A 387 -5.52 17.35 -16.11
N GLU A 388 -5.39 18.67 -15.92
CA GLU A 388 -4.14 19.40 -16.13
C GLU A 388 -3.09 19.10 -15.04
N ARG A 389 -3.49 18.50 -13.91
CA ARG A 389 -2.57 18.16 -12.83
C ARG A 389 -1.74 16.92 -13.22
N PRO A 390 -0.40 16.99 -13.22
CA PRO A 390 0.44 15.83 -13.53
C PRO A 390 0.15 14.64 -12.61
N GLY A 391 0.02 13.44 -13.18
CA GLY A 391 -0.25 12.19 -12.45
C GLY A 391 -1.73 11.87 -12.25
N MET A 392 -2.64 12.80 -12.57
CA MET A 392 -4.09 12.62 -12.37
C MET A 392 -4.82 12.03 -13.58
N GLN A 393 -4.13 11.92 -14.72
CA GLN A 393 -4.70 11.43 -15.98
C GLN A 393 -5.24 10.00 -15.82
N TYR A 394 -4.57 9.15 -15.02
CA TYR A 394 -5.03 7.81 -14.71
C TYR A 394 -6.41 7.79 -14.04
N LEU A 395 -6.62 8.66 -13.03
CA LEU A 395 -7.89 8.74 -12.33
C LEU A 395 -9.01 9.28 -13.22
N HIS A 396 -8.68 10.12 -14.20
CA HIS A 396 -9.65 10.51 -15.22
C HIS A 396 -10.01 9.34 -16.15
N SER A 397 -9.03 8.53 -16.57
CA SER A 397 -9.29 7.32 -17.36
C SER A 397 -10.21 6.33 -16.63
N VAL A 398 -10.01 6.17 -15.31
CA VAL A 398 -10.90 5.34 -14.47
C VAL A 398 -12.33 5.90 -14.46
N GLN A 399 -12.50 7.22 -14.29
CA GLN A 399 -13.82 7.85 -14.36
C GLN A 399 -14.52 7.60 -15.70
N ILE A 400 -13.82 7.82 -16.83
CA ILE A 400 -14.35 7.56 -18.17
C ILE A 400 -14.77 6.11 -18.30
N ALA A 401 -13.89 5.19 -17.90
CA ALA A 401 -14.15 3.77 -18.04
C ALA A 401 -15.39 3.32 -17.26
N ARG A 402 -15.58 3.82 -16.04
CA ARG A 402 -16.78 3.57 -15.24
C ARG A 402 -18.05 3.98 -15.99
N GLY A 403 -18.06 5.15 -16.63
CA GLY A 403 -19.17 5.59 -17.48
C GLY A 403 -19.41 4.69 -18.69
N VAL A 404 -18.35 4.24 -19.37
CA VAL A 404 -18.43 3.33 -20.53
C VAL A 404 -18.98 1.95 -20.15
N TRP A 405 -18.59 1.44 -18.98
CA TRP A 405 -19.04 0.15 -18.48
C TRP A 405 -20.45 0.20 -17.89
N ALA A 406 -20.85 1.33 -17.28
CA ALA A 406 -22.11 1.47 -16.52
C ALA A 406 -23.34 0.89 -17.22
N GLY A 407 -23.48 1.11 -18.53
CA GLY A 407 -24.64 0.69 -19.34
C GLY A 407 -24.65 -0.79 -19.76
N ARG A 408 -23.66 -1.60 -19.37
CA ARG A 408 -23.47 -2.98 -19.84
C ARG A 408 -23.65 -3.97 -18.70
N ALA A 409 -23.93 -5.24 -18.97
CA ALA A 409 -23.81 -6.27 -17.93
C ALA A 409 -22.33 -6.51 -17.59
N PHE A 410 -22.06 -6.91 -16.35
CA PHE A 410 -20.76 -7.39 -15.92
C PHE A 410 -20.39 -8.65 -16.70
N ASP A 411 -19.16 -8.66 -17.19
CA ASP A 411 -18.64 -9.75 -17.98
C ASP A 411 -17.75 -10.66 -17.10
N PRO A 412 -18.22 -11.86 -16.72
CA PRO A 412 -17.47 -12.74 -15.86
C PRO A 412 -16.30 -13.44 -16.56
N GLU A 413 -16.18 -13.32 -17.89
CA GLU A 413 -15.06 -13.86 -18.67
C GLU A 413 -13.86 -12.92 -18.74
N LEU A 414 -14.00 -11.67 -18.24
CA LEU A 414 -12.86 -10.78 -18.11
C LEU A 414 -11.73 -11.48 -17.33
N PRO A 415 -10.46 -11.36 -17.73
CA PRO A 415 -9.37 -12.16 -17.18
C PRO A 415 -9.27 -12.11 -15.64
N ALA A 416 -9.51 -10.94 -15.05
CA ALA A 416 -9.53 -10.76 -13.59
C ALA A 416 -10.74 -11.42 -12.92
N ALA A 417 -11.91 -11.36 -13.53
CA ALA A 417 -13.11 -12.03 -13.02
C ALA A 417 -12.97 -13.56 -13.11
N ALA A 418 -12.45 -14.07 -14.23
CA ALA A 418 -12.15 -15.48 -14.41
C ALA A 418 -11.13 -15.99 -13.38
N ALA A 419 -10.06 -15.23 -13.13
CA ALA A 419 -9.07 -15.56 -12.10
C ALA A 419 -9.67 -15.56 -10.69
N LEU A 420 -10.56 -14.61 -10.36
CA LEU A 420 -11.28 -14.59 -9.08
C LEU A 420 -12.10 -15.86 -8.86
N ARG A 421 -12.85 -16.30 -9.89
CA ARG A 421 -13.62 -17.56 -9.84
C ARG A 421 -12.71 -18.75 -9.58
N GLU A 422 -11.57 -18.83 -10.25
CA GLU A 422 -10.59 -19.90 -10.02
C GLU A 422 -10.04 -19.87 -8.59
N ILE A 423 -9.73 -18.69 -8.05
CA ILE A 423 -9.27 -18.54 -6.66
C ILE A 423 -10.31 -19.13 -5.69
N VAL A 424 -11.57 -18.73 -5.82
CA VAL A 424 -12.67 -19.21 -4.97
C VAL A 424 -12.81 -20.74 -5.06
N ASN A 425 -12.81 -21.30 -6.27
CA ASN A 425 -12.87 -22.75 -6.48
C ASN A 425 -11.70 -23.47 -5.80
N ARG A 426 -10.49 -22.91 -5.88
CA ARG A 426 -9.30 -23.51 -5.27
C ARG A 426 -9.32 -23.41 -3.74
N LEU A 427 -9.85 -22.33 -3.18
CA LEU A 427 -10.06 -22.20 -1.73
C LEU A 427 -11.11 -23.20 -1.23
N GLN A 428 -12.19 -23.39 -1.99
CA GLN A 428 -13.20 -24.41 -1.71
C GLN A 428 -12.61 -25.82 -1.72
N GLN A 429 -11.83 -26.16 -2.76
CA GLN A 429 -11.14 -27.46 -2.84
C GLN A 429 -10.15 -27.68 -1.69
N ALA A 430 -9.50 -26.62 -1.21
CA ALA A 430 -8.59 -26.67 -0.07
C ALA A 430 -9.30 -26.63 1.29
N GLY A 431 -10.63 -26.41 1.32
CA GLY A 431 -11.39 -26.24 2.55
C GLY A 431 -11.01 -25.01 3.37
N VAL A 432 -10.47 -23.96 2.73
CA VAL A 432 -10.01 -22.73 3.38
C VAL A 432 -11.12 -21.67 3.38
N PRO A 433 -11.66 -21.29 4.55
CA PRO A 433 -12.71 -20.28 4.66
C PRO A 433 -12.36 -18.95 3.99
N LEU A 434 -13.35 -18.33 3.33
CA LEU A 434 -13.23 -17.04 2.66
C LEU A 434 -14.36 -16.10 3.10
N LEU A 435 -13.99 -14.88 3.51
CA LEU A 435 -14.88 -13.72 3.49
C LEU A 435 -14.56 -12.87 2.27
N LEU A 436 -15.44 -12.90 1.27
CA LEU A 436 -15.38 -11.99 0.13
C LEU A 436 -16.13 -10.70 0.48
N ILE A 437 -15.51 -9.55 0.20
CA ILE A 437 -16.08 -8.23 0.52
C ILE A 437 -16.17 -7.42 -0.78
N ASN A 438 -17.36 -6.92 -1.11
CA ASN A 438 -17.50 -5.83 -2.08
C ASN A 438 -17.15 -4.53 -1.35
N SER A 439 -15.92 -4.08 -1.56
CA SER A 439 -15.34 -2.93 -0.85
C SER A 439 -16.06 -1.65 -1.24
N PRO A 440 -16.24 -0.72 -0.29
CA PRO A 440 -17.01 0.49 -0.53
C PRO A 440 -16.32 1.38 -1.57
N GLU A 441 -17.10 2.21 -2.24
CA GLU A 441 -16.62 3.22 -3.18
C GLU A 441 -17.14 4.59 -2.78
N ASN A 442 -16.40 5.63 -3.12
CA ASN A 442 -16.81 6.99 -2.81
C ASN A 442 -18.18 7.26 -3.46
N PRO A 443 -19.19 7.76 -2.72
CA PRO A 443 -20.50 8.07 -3.27
C PRO A 443 -20.46 8.94 -4.54
N LEU A 444 -19.46 9.83 -4.67
CA LEU A 444 -19.24 10.62 -5.89
C LEU A 444 -18.94 9.75 -7.10
N SER A 445 -18.11 8.73 -6.92
CA SER A 445 -17.71 7.81 -7.96
C SER A 445 -18.81 6.79 -8.28
N MET A 446 -19.61 6.42 -7.28
CA MET A 446 -20.79 5.56 -7.44
C MET A 446 -21.89 6.21 -8.28
N GLN A 447 -21.95 7.55 -8.36
CA GLN A 447 -22.87 8.24 -9.27
C GLN A 447 -22.61 7.91 -10.75
N TRP A 448 -21.41 7.46 -11.10
CA TRP A 448 -21.05 7.19 -12.50
C TRP A 448 -21.54 5.83 -13.01
N HIS A 449 -21.66 4.82 -12.14
CA HIS A 449 -22.05 3.47 -12.55
C HIS A 449 -22.90 2.67 -11.56
N GLY A 450 -23.05 3.12 -10.31
CA GLY A 450 -23.56 2.31 -9.20
C GLY A 450 -25.01 1.84 -9.37
N SER A 451 -25.81 2.60 -10.12
CA SER A 451 -27.19 2.23 -10.49
C SER A 451 -27.29 1.47 -11.83
N GLY A 452 -26.18 1.35 -12.56
CA GLY A 452 -26.14 0.75 -13.89
C GLY A 452 -26.23 -0.79 -13.87
N PRO A 453 -26.61 -1.41 -15.00
CA PRO A 453 -26.61 -2.86 -15.15
C PRO A 453 -25.29 -3.53 -14.76
N TRP A 454 -24.16 -2.85 -14.98
CA TRP A 454 -22.83 -3.41 -14.75
C TRP A 454 -22.62 -3.71 -13.28
N TYR A 455 -22.85 -2.71 -12.43
CA TYR A 455 -22.58 -2.84 -11.01
C TYR A 455 -23.53 -3.87 -10.36
N ARG A 456 -24.79 -3.88 -10.78
CA ARG A 456 -25.78 -4.85 -10.31
C ARG A 456 -25.33 -6.30 -10.58
N THR A 457 -25.00 -6.60 -11.83
CA THR A 457 -24.59 -7.95 -12.26
C THR A 457 -23.20 -8.33 -11.74
N TYR A 458 -22.32 -7.35 -11.49
CA TYR A 458 -21.07 -7.55 -10.75
C TYR A 458 -21.33 -8.05 -9.32
N LYS A 459 -22.27 -7.42 -8.60
CA LYS A 459 -22.64 -7.86 -7.25
C LYS A 459 -23.28 -9.25 -7.24
N GLU A 460 -24.13 -9.56 -8.22
CA GLU A 460 -24.68 -10.91 -8.41
C GLU A 460 -23.56 -11.94 -8.62
N PHE A 461 -22.57 -11.62 -9.45
CA PHE A 461 -21.39 -12.47 -9.64
C PHE A 461 -20.59 -12.69 -8.34
N LEU A 462 -20.31 -11.62 -7.58
CA LEU A 462 -19.61 -11.75 -6.30
C LEU A 462 -20.43 -12.54 -5.27
N GLY A 463 -21.75 -12.33 -5.21
CA GLY A 463 -22.66 -13.08 -4.34
C GLY A 463 -22.61 -14.57 -4.63
N ALA A 464 -22.71 -14.96 -5.90
CA ALA A 464 -22.63 -16.35 -6.33
C ALA A 464 -21.28 -17.00 -5.97
N LEU A 465 -20.17 -16.26 -6.06
CA LEU A 465 -18.86 -16.74 -5.62
C LEU A 465 -18.78 -16.91 -4.10
N ALA A 466 -19.31 -15.96 -3.33
CA ALA A 466 -19.27 -16.01 -1.87
C ALA A 466 -20.10 -17.18 -1.30
N GLU A 467 -21.23 -17.52 -1.95
CA GLU A 467 -22.05 -18.69 -1.58
C GLU A 467 -21.33 -20.03 -1.84
N GLN A 468 -20.47 -20.09 -2.85
CA GLN A 468 -19.67 -21.29 -3.16
C GLN A 468 -18.49 -21.48 -2.20
N ALA A 469 -18.01 -20.38 -1.61
CA ALA A 469 -16.83 -20.41 -0.76
C ALA A 469 -17.14 -20.99 0.62
N PRO A 470 -16.23 -21.79 1.21
CA PRO A 470 -16.38 -22.24 2.60
C PRO A 470 -16.27 -21.04 3.56
N GLY A 471 -16.83 -21.15 4.76
CA GLY A 471 -16.70 -20.13 5.81
C GLY A 471 -17.99 -19.39 6.13
N PRO A 472 -17.98 -18.04 6.27
CA PRO A 472 -19.17 -17.25 6.57
C PRO A 472 -20.29 -17.36 5.52
N GLY A 473 -19.98 -17.82 4.31
CA GLY A 473 -20.95 -18.22 3.28
C GLY A 473 -21.79 -17.09 2.71
N ARG A 474 -21.34 -15.83 2.83
CA ARG A 474 -22.03 -14.66 2.28
C ARG A 474 -21.05 -13.56 1.88
N LEU A 475 -21.42 -12.84 0.83
CA LEU A 475 -20.77 -11.59 0.45
C LEU A 475 -21.03 -10.54 1.53
N LEU A 476 -19.98 -9.87 1.99
CA LEU A 476 -20.11 -8.63 2.75
C LEU A 476 -20.14 -7.47 1.75
N ASP A 477 -21.33 -6.93 1.48
CA ASP A 477 -21.53 -5.81 0.56
C ASP A 477 -21.53 -4.49 1.32
N LEU A 478 -20.54 -3.63 1.04
CA LEU A 478 -20.35 -2.36 1.77
C LEU A 478 -20.54 -1.11 0.88
N ASP A 479 -21.07 -1.29 -0.35
CA ASP A 479 -21.12 -0.26 -1.40
C ASP A 479 -21.78 1.08 -1.01
N GLN A 480 -22.71 1.08 -0.04
CA GLN A 480 -23.47 2.24 0.39
C GLN A 480 -23.31 2.61 1.87
N GLU A 481 -22.34 2.02 2.57
CA GLU A 481 -22.21 2.20 4.03
C GLU A 481 -21.36 3.42 4.46
N PHE A 482 -20.71 4.10 3.50
CA PHE A 482 -19.68 5.10 3.77
C PHE A 482 -20.04 6.47 3.21
N ARG A 483 -19.63 7.53 3.91
CA ARG A 483 -19.79 8.92 3.47
C ARG A 483 -18.64 9.29 2.53
N MET A 484 -18.81 10.37 1.77
CA MET A 484 -17.78 10.87 0.84
C MET A 484 -16.46 11.19 1.55
N GLN A 485 -16.53 11.72 2.78
CA GLN A 485 -15.39 12.11 3.63
C GLN A 485 -14.61 10.92 4.17
N ASP A 486 -15.17 9.72 4.10
CA ASP A 486 -14.50 8.50 4.57
C ASP A 486 -13.50 7.98 3.51
N PHE A 487 -13.29 8.71 2.41
CA PHE A 487 -12.36 8.37 1.33
C PHE A 487 -11.34 9.49 1.04
N TYR A 488 -10.16 9.11 0.54
CA TYR A 488 -9.22 10.05 -0.06
C TYR A 488 -9.53 10.31 -1.54
N ASP A 489 -9.94 9.26 -2.25
CA ASP A 489 -10.25 9.25 -3.67
C ASP A 489 -11.49 8.41 -3.99
N TYR A 490 -11.50 7.64 -5.07
CA TYR A 490 -12.62 6.82 -5.51
C TYR A 490 -12.82 5.57 -4.63
N HIS A 491 -11.76 5.02 -4.05
CA HIS A 491 -11.79 3.70 -3.39
C HIS A 491 -10.85 3.55 -2.20
N HIS A 492 -9.89 4.46 -1.99
CA HIS A 492 -9.03 4.44 -0.80
C HIS A 492 -9.71 5.13 0.37
N LEU A 493 -9.92 4.41 1.47
CA LEU A 493 -10.51 4.95 2.69
C LEU A 493 -9.54 5.89 3.43
N THR A 494 -10.09 6.91 4.11
CA THR A 494 -9.39 7.66 5.15
C THR A 494 -9.11 6.76 6.36
N TYR A 495 -8.31 7.19 7.33
CA TYR A 495 -8.03 6.40 8.52
C TYR A 495 -9.32 6.15 9.31
N GLY A 496 -10.18 7.17 9.42
CA GLY A 496 -11.53 7.03 9.98
C GLY A 496 -12.41 6.05 9.20
N GLY A 497 -12.36 6.10 7.86
CA GLY A 497 -13.04 5.13 7.00
C GLY A 497 -12.54 3.70 7.23
N ALA A 498 -11.23 3.49 7.32
CA ALA A 498 -10.62 2.18 7.57
C ALA A 498 -11.03 1.60 8.93
N ARG A 499 -11.13 2.43 9.98
CA ARG A 499 -11.67 2.01 11.29
C ARG A 499 -13.12 1.55 11.18
N ALA A 500 -13.95 2.30 10.45
CA ALA A 500 -15.35 1.93 10.25
C ALA A 500 -15.48 0.63 9.43
N PHE A 501 -14.64 0.44 8.41
CA PHE A 501 -14.53 -0.80 7.64
C PHE A 501 -14.17 -1.99 8.54
N GLY A 502 -13.14 -1.86 9.37
CA GLY A 502 -12.75 -2.89 10.33
C GLY A 502 -13.91 -3.31 11.25
N ALA A 503 -14.67 -2.35 11.78
CA ALA A 503 -15.84 -2.64 12.60
C ALA A 503 -16.95 -3.40 11.86
N ARG A 504 -17.16 -3.13 10.57
CA ARG A 504 -18.13 -3.89 9.74
C ARG A 504 -17.66 -5.31 9.48
N VAL A 505 -16.38 -5.49 9.17
CA VAL A 505 -15.78 -6.81 9.01
C VAL A 505 -15.88 -7.62 10.30
N GLU A 506 -15.55 -7.02 11.44
CA GLU A 506 -15.68 -7.65 12.76
C GLU A 506 -17.12 -8.09 13.02
N SER A 507 -18.09 -7.19 12.86
CA SER A 507 -19.51 -7.49 13.05
C SER A 507 -20.00 -8.62 12.13
N ALA A 508 -19.51 -8.65 10.88
CA ALA A 508 -19.89 -9.69 9.92
C ALA A 508 -19.32 -11.07 10.28
N LEU A 509 -18.09 -11.12 10.82
CA LEU A 509 -17.39 -12.35 11.19
C LEU A 509 -17.72 -12.87 12.58
N ALA A 510 -18.13 -12.01 13.51
CA ALA A 510 -18.34 -12.37 14.91
C ALA A 510 -19.21 -13.62 15.12
N PRO A 511 -20.36 -13.81 14.44
CA PRO A 511 -21.17 -15.02 14.59
C PRO A 511 -20.42 -16.29 14.17
N TRP A 512 -19.66 -16.23 13.07
CA TRP A 512 -18.92 -17.36 12.53
C TRP A 512 -17.71 -17.72 13.40
N LEU A 513 -16.99 -16.71 13.92
CA LEU A 513 -15.83 -16.90 14.80
C LEU A 513 -16.19 -17.56 16.14
N ARG A 514 -17.35 -17.24 16.72
CA ARG A 514 -17.82 -17.85 17.99
C ARG A 514 -18.09 -19.35 17.89
N LEU A 515 -18.30 -19.84 16.67
CA LEU A 515 -18.51 -21.25 16.36
C LEU A 515 -17.20 -22.00 16.10
N GLN A 516 -16.09 -21.31 15.89
CA GLN A 516 -14.80 -21.95 15.64
C GLN A 516 -14.27 -22.56 16.94
N GLY A 517 -14.05 -23.87 16.92
CA GLY A 517 -13.47 -24.63 18.02
C GLY A 517 -11.95 -24.62 17.91
N HIS A 518 -11.30 -23.70 18.60
CA HIS A 518 -9.86 -23.74 18.86
C HIS A 518 -9.59 -23.63 20.35
#